data_AF-A0A9D8QMZ8-F1
#
_entry.id   AF-A0A9D8QMZ8-F1
#
_cell.length_a   1.000
_cell.length_b   1.000
_cell.length_c   1.000
_cell.angle_alpha   90.00
_cell.angle_beta   90.00
_cell.angle_gamma   90.00
#
_symmetry.space_group_name_H-M   'P 1'
#
loop_
_entity.id
_entity.type
_entity.pdbx_description
1 polymer ?
#
loop_
_entity_poly.entity_id
_entity_poly.type
_entity_poly.pdbx_seq_one_letter_code
_entity_poly.pdbx_strand_id
1 'polypeptide(L)'
;MLMAPFLDPLLAKPLIKIQMVLLLINLIPVWPLDGGRIVFSFILIFSKKAKTYELFLAISFILITLSVIITFVLLPKTIFLFILAIFLWIKVIQEWRYRKYRIAFEKYVLNRLT
;
A
#
# COMPACT_ATOMS: atom_id res chain seq x y z
N MET A 1 25.97 20.87 3.00
CA MET A 1 26.70 19.60 3.15
C MET A 1 26.47 19.08 4.57
N LEU A 2 25.25 18.62 4.89
CA LEU A 2 24.87 18.16 6.24
C LEU A 2 23.62 17.25 6.22
N MET A 3 23.33 16.54 5.13
CA MET A 3 22.11 15.72 5.06
C MET A 3 22.29 14.30 5.65
N ALA A 4 23.53 13.86 5.83
CA ALA A 4 23.85 12.60 6.50
C ALA A 4 25.25 12.70 7.14
N PRO A 5 25.37 13.17 8.39
CA PRO A 5 26.66 13.46 9.01
C PRO A 5 27.51 12.21 9.28
N PHE A 6 26.90 11.03 9.31
CA PHE A 6 27.57 9.75 9.58
C PHE A 6 27.84 8.91 8.32
N LEU A 7 27.56 9.43 7.13
CA LEU A 7 27.66 8.69 5.87
C LEU A 7 28.74 9.26 4.96
N ASP A 8 29.49 8.38 4.29
CA ASP A 8 30.44 8.78 3.25
C ASP A 8 29.70 9.65 2.20
N PRO A 9 30.18 10.87 1.90
CA PRO A 9 29.55 11.77 0.92
C PRO A 9 29.31 11.14 -0.46
N LEU A 10 30.12 10.15 -0.87
CA LEU A 10 29.94 9.42 -2.13
C LEU A 10 28.70 8.52 -2.10
N LEU A 11 28.37 7.93 -0.94
CA LEU A 11 27.21 7.06 -0.75
C LEU A 11 25.96 7.83 -0.31
N ALA A 12 26.14 8.96 0.39
CA ALA A 12 25.04 9.76 0.94
C ALA A 12 24.06 10.22 -0.15
N LYS A 13 24.58 10.75 -1.26
CA LYS A 13 23.75 11.28 -2.37
C LYS A 13 22.83 10.20 -2.99
N PRO A 14 23.34 9.04 -3.46
CA PRO A 14 22.47 8.01 -4.03
C PRO A 14 21.51 7.41 -3.00
N LEU A 15 21.93 7.21 -1.75
CA LEU A 15 21.07 6.66 -0.71
C LEU A 15 19.91 7.58 -0.36
N ILE A 16 20.18 8.87 -0.15
CA ILE A 16 19.10 9.85 0.10
C ILE A 16 18.12 9.87 -1.06
N LYS A 17 18.59 9.79 -2.31
CA LYS A 17 17.71 9.73 -3.48
C LYS A 17 16.80 8.50 -3.44
N ILE A 18 17.33 7.32 -3.10
CA ILE A 18 16.54 6.08 -2.98
C ILE A 18 15.51 6.21 -1.85
N GLN A 19 15.91 6.71 -0.68
CA GLN A 19 15.01 6.87 0.46
C GLN A 19 13.87 7.86 0.17
N MET A 20 14.16 8.96 -0.53
CA MET A 20 13.14 9.91 -0.95
C MET A 20 12.11 9.28 -1.90
N VAL A 21 12.57 8.45 -2.85
CA VAL A 21 11.66 7.71 -3.74
C VAL A 21 10.83 6.70 -2.95
N LEU A 22 11.43 5.94 -2.03
CA LEU A 22 10.70 4.98 -1.19
C LEU A 22 9.67 5.66 -0.29
N LEU A 23 9.99 6.84 0.24
CA LEU A 23 9.06 7.65 1.04
C LEU A 23 7.83 8.04 0.19
N LEU A 24 8.06 8.58 -1.01
CA LEU A 24 6.97 8.99 -1.89
C LEU A 24 6.09 7.82 -2.30
N ILE A 25 6.68 6.66 -2.61
CA ILE A 25 5.93 5.44 -2.93
C ILE A 25 5.10 5.00 -1.72
N ASN A 26 5.67 4.96 -0.52
CA ASN A 26 4.94 4.52 0.67
C ASN A 26 3.81 5.46 1.08
N LEU A 27 3.85 6.74 0.72
CA LEU A 27 2.76 7.70 1.00
C LEU A 27 1.56 7.57 0.06
N ILE A 28 1.66 6.77 -1.01
CA ILE A 28 0.54 6.54 -1.92
C ILE A 28 -0.62 5.87 -1.16
N PRO A 29 -1.87 6.36 -1.28
CA PRO A 29 -3.02 5.86 -0.54
C PRO A 29 -3.59 4.56 -1.15
N VAL A 30 -2.74 3.54 -1.25
CA VAL A 30 -3.06 2.23 -1.83
C VAL A 30 -2.66 1.14 -0.85
N TRP A 31 -3.57 0.22 -0.54
CA TRP A 31 -3.23 -0.97 0.24
C TRP A 31 -2.21 -1.82 -0.53
N PRO A 32 -1.17 -2.40 0.09
CA PRO A 32 -0.83 -2.46 1.52
C PRO A 32 0.18 -1.40 2.00
N LEU A 33 0.48 -0.38 1.18
CA LEU A 33 1.48 0.66 1.48
C LEU A 33 1.10 1.46 2.72
N ASP A 34 2.09 2.07 3.37
CA ASP A 34 1.88 2.77 4.65
C ASP A 34 0.84 3.90 4.55
N GLY A 35 0.84 4.66 3.46
CA GLY A 35 -0.16 5.69 3.15
C GLY A 35 -1.56 5.10 2.96
N GLY A 36 -1.66 3.93 2.32
CA GLY A 36 -2.91 3.18 2.23
C GLY A 36 -3.42 2.72 3.59
N ARG A 37 -2.53 2.27 4.48
CA ARG A 37 -2.90 1.89 5.86
C ARG A 37 -3.36 3.09 6.67
N ILE A 38 -2.68 4.23 6.54
CA ILE A 38 -3.08 5.49 7.19
C ILE A 38 -4.48 5.88 6.75
N VAL A 39 -4.74 5.97 5.44
CA VAL A 39 -6.07 6.29 4.90
C VAL A 39 -7.13 5.28 5.37
N PHE A 40 -6.79 3.99 5.35
CA PHE A 40 -7.69 2.96 5.83
C PHE A 40 -8.05 3.13 7.31
N SER A 41 -7.07 3.40 8.17
CA SER A 41 -7.30 3.70 9.60
C SER A 41 -8.16 4.95 9.79
N PHE A 42 -7.91 6.01 9.03
CA PHE A 42 -8.77 7.21 9.05
C PHE A 42 -10.22 6.86 8.67
N ILE A 43 -10.42 6.09 7.61
CA ILE A 43 -11.76 5.63 7.19
C ILE A 43 -12.46 4.88 8.32
N LEU A 44 -11.76 3.98 9.03
CA LEU A 44 -12.34 3.20 10.13
C LEU A 44 -12.72 4.05 11.34
N ILE A 45 -12.02 5.16 11.60
CA ILE A 45 -12.37 6.11 12.67
C ILE A 45 -13.72 6.77 12.37
N PHE A 46 -13.95 7.19 11.12
CA PHE A 46 -15.18 7.89 10.72
C PHE A 46 -16.34 6.96 10.33
N SER A 47 -16.05 5.79 9.79
CA SER A 47 -17.03 4.84 9.28
C SER A 47 -16.60 3.40 9.54
N LYS A 48 -17.33 2.72 10.42
CA LYS A 48 -17.19 1.27 10.67
C LYS A 48 -18.00 0.41 9.69
N LYS A 49 -18.48 1.00 8.58
CA LYS A 49 -19.30 0.28 7.61
C LYS A 49 -18.42 -0.59 6.71
N ALA A 50 -18.71 -1.89 6.66
CA ALA A 50 -18.02 -2.84 5.78
C ALA A 50 -17.98 -2.37 4.31
N LYS A 51 -19.02 -1.69 3.83
CA LYS A 51 -19.09 -1.15 2.46
C LYS A 51 -17.98 -0.14 2.15
N THR A 52 -17.61 0.71 3.12
CA THR A 52 -16.55 1.71 2.91
C THR A 52 -15.18 1.04 2.81
N TYR A 53 -14.96 -0.04 3.57
CA TYR A 53 -13.77 -0.87 3.46
C TYR A 53 -13.65 -1.54 2.08
N GLU A 54 -14.73 -2.16 1.61
CA GLU A 54 -14.73 -2.81 0.29
C GLU A 54 -14.47 -1.80 -0.84
N LEU A 55 -15.04 -0.60 -0.76
CA LEU A 55 -14.78 0.46 -1.74
C LEU A 55 -13.29 0.86 -1.76
N PHE A 56 -12.67 1.05 -0.60
CA PHE A 56 -11.25 1.41 -0.50
C PHE A 56 -10.34 0.32 -1.09
N LEU A 57 -10.62 -0.96 -0.80
CA LEU A 57 -9.88 -2.07 -1.39
C LEU A 57 -10.08 -2.16 -2.90
N ALA A 58 -11.28 -1.91 -3.41
CA ALA A 58 -11.56 -1.90 -4.84
C ALA A 58 -10.78 -0.80 -5.57
N ILE A 59 -10.74 0.42 -5.01
CA ILE A 59 -9.94 1.53 -5.53
C ILE A 59 -8.44 1.16 -5.50
N SER A 60 -7.96 0.61 -4.39
CA SER A 60 -6.58 0.14 -4.26
C SER A 60 -6.23 -0.90 -5.32
N PHE A 61 -7.14 -1.83 -5.60
CA PHE A 61 -6.96 -2.86 -6.63
C PHE A 61 -6.86 -2.28 -8.05
N ILE A 62 -7.72 -1.30 -8.39
CA ILE A 62 -7.67 -0.61 -9.68
C ILE A 62 -6.34 0.12 -9.84
N LEU A 63 -5.93 0.90 -8.83
CA LEU A 63 -4.68 1.68 -8.86
C LEU A 63 -3.45 0.78 -8.98
N ILE A 64 -3.40 -0.33 -8.24
CA ILE A 64 -2.25 -1.25 -8.31
C ILE A 64 -2.22 -2.00 -9.64
N THR A 65 -3.39 -2.33 -10.22
CA THR A 65 -3.47 -2.94 -11.56
C THR A 65 -2.97 -1.98 -12.63
N LEU A 66 -3.38 -0.71 -12.58
CA LEU A 66 -2.85 0.33 -13.47
C LEU A 66 -1.34 0.49 -13.30
N SER A 67 -0.83 0.48 -12.07
CA SER A 67 0.62 0.53 -11.81
C SER A 67 1.37 -0.64 -12.43
N VAL A 68 0.84 -1.87 -12.37
CA VAL A 68 1.46 -3.04 -13.02
C VAL A 68 1.52 -2.85 -14.54
N ILE A 69 0.43 -2.39 -15.16
CA ILE A 69 0.38 -2.15 -16.61
C ILE A 69 1.36 -1.04 -17.02
N ILE A 70 1.36 0.07 -16.29
CA ILE A 70 2.25 1.22 -16.55
C ILE A 70 3.72 0.80 -16.43
N THR A 71 4.08 0.06 -15.37
CA THR A 71 5.46 -0.40 -15.18
C THR A 71 5.89 -1.39 -16.25
N PHE A 72 4.98 -2.25 -16.72
CA PHE A 72 5.27 -3.19 -17.79
C PHE A 72 5.49 -2.50 -19.16
N VAL A 73 4.66 -1.51 -19.50
CA VAL A 73 4.69 -0.85 -20.82
C VAL A 73 5.74 0.25 -20.90
N LEU A 74 5.79 1.15 -19.90
CA LEU A 74 6.63 2.35 -19.96
C LEU A 74 8.04 2.14 -19.37
N LEU A 75 8.20 1.14 -18.51
CA LEU A 75 9.41 0.93 -17.72
C LEU A 75 9.98 -0.51 -17.86
N PRO A 76 10.11 -1.06 -19.07
CA PRO A 76 10.50 -2.46 -19.27
C PRO A 76 11.93 -2.77 -18.81
N LYS A 77 12.81 -1.76 -18.75
CA LYS A 77 14.19 -1.91 -18.28
C LYS A 77 14.29 -2.10 -16.77
N THR A 78 13.26 -1.74 -16.00
CA THR A 78 13.25 -1.84 -14.53
C THR A 78 12.41 -3.02 -14.07
N ILE A 79 12.89 -4.24 -14.35
CA ILE A 79 12.18 -5.48 -14.01
C ILE A 79 11.87 -5.61 -12.52
N PHE A 80 12.74 -5.06 -11.66
CA PHE A 80 12.51 -5.02 -10.22
C PHE A 80 11.23 -4.27 -9.83
N LEU A 81 10.91 -3.14 -10.49
CA LEU A 81 9.68 -2.40 -10.22
C LEU A 81 8.45 -3.19 -10.65
N PHE A 82 8.54 -3.94 -11.75
CA PHE A 82 7.47 -4.81 -12.20
C PHE A 82 7.21 -5.96 -11.22
N ILE A 83 8.27 -6.63 -10.74
CA ILE A 83 8.18 -7.67 -9.70
C ILE A 83 7.55 -7.10 -8.41
N LEU A 84 7.97 -5.90 -8.00
CA LEU A 84 7.42 -5.23 -6.83
C LEU A 84 5.94 -4.88 -7.02
N ALA A 85 5.55 -4.40 -8.20
CA ALA A 85 4.14 -4.12 -8.53
C ALA A 85 3.29 -5.40 -8.49
N ILE A 86 3.78 -6.52 -9.03
CA ILE A 86 3.11 -7.83 -8.94
C ILE A 86 2.96 -8.26 -7.47
N PHE A 87 4.01 -8.11 -6.66
CA PHE A 87 3.96 -8.44 -5.25
C PHE A 87 2.87 -7.64 -4.52
N LEU A 88 2.78 -6.32 -4.76
CA LEU A 88 1.71 -5.48 -4.21
C LEU A 88 0.33 -5.91 -4.71
N TRP A 89 0.20 -6.26 -5.99
CA TRP A 89 -1.04 -6.75 -6.59
C TRP A 89 -1.54 -8.03 -5.91
N ILE A 90 -0.64 -9.00 -5.66
CA ILE A 90 -0.96 -10.22 -4.91
C ILE A 90 -1.42 -9.90 -3.49
N LYS A 91 -0.78 -8.93 -2.81
CA LYS A 91 -1.17 -8.51 -1.45
C LYS A 91 -2.58 -7.93 -1.40
N VAL A 92 -2.97 -7.12 -2.39
CA VAL A 92 -4.34 -6.59 -2.47
C VAL A 92 -5.35 -7.71 -2.70
N ILE A 93 -5.04 -8.69 -3.55
CA ILE A 93 -5.92 -9.85 -3.79
C ILE A 93 -6.09 -10.68 -2.51
N GLN A 94 -4.99 -10.91 -1.77
CA GLN A 94 -5.04 -11.60 -0.48
C GLN A 94 -5.95 -10.85 0.51
N GLU A 95 -5.81 -9.54 0.62
CA GLU A 95 -6.66 -8.73 1.51
C GLU A 95 -8.13 -8.75 1.08
N TRP A 96 -8.37 -8.64 -0.23
CA TRP A 96 -9.72 -8.76 -0.77
C TRP A 96 -10.34 -10.09 -0.36
N ARG A 97 -9.62 -11.21 -0.47
CA ARG A 97 -10.13 -12.52 -0.02
C ARG A 97 -10.34 -12.55 1.51
N TYR A 98 -9.44 -11.95 2.27
CA TYR A 98 -9.49 -11.92 3.74
C TYR A 98 -10.66 -11.09 4.29
N ARG A 99 -11.15 -10.10 3.55
CA ARG A 99 -12.27 -9.22 3.97
C ARG A 99 -13.49 -9.96 4.51
N LYS A 100 -13.83 -11.13 3.92
CA LYS A 100 -15.00 -11.92 4.31
C LYS A 100 -14.86 -12.47 5.72
N TYR A 101 -13.64 -12.90 6.07
CA TYR A 101 -13.32 -13.39 7.41
C TYR A 101 -13.34 -12.26 8.44
N ARG A 102 -12.80 -11.08 8.08
CA ARG A 102 -12.87 -9.89 8.94
C ARG A 102 -14.32 -9.51 9.27
N ILE A 103 -15.19 -9.43 8.25
CA ILE A 103 -16.61 -9.10 8.46
C ILE A 103 -17.33 -10.17 9.30
N ALA A 104 -17.06 -11.45 9.05
CA ALA A 104 -17.65 -12.54 9.83
C ALA A 104 -17.21 -12.50 11.30
N PHE A 105 -15.92 -12.22 11.54
CA PHE A 105 -15.36 -12.06 12.88
C PHE A 105 -15.97 -10.86 13.61
N GLU A 106 -16.06 -9.70 12.95
CA GLU A 106 -16.68 -8.50 13.53
C GLU A 106 -18.14 -8.78 13.94
N LYS A 107 -18.92 -9.44 13.09
CA LYS A 107 -20.30 -9.85 13.43
C LYS A 107 -20.36 -10.80 14.62
N TYR A 108 -19.48 -11.80 14.64
CA TYR A 108 -19.44 -12.77 15.74
C TYR A 108 -19.08 -12.11 17.08
N VAL A 109 -18.07 -11.24 17.08
CA VAL A 109 -17.64 -10.51 18.29
C VAL A 109 -18.74 -9.55 18.76
N LEU A 110 -19.38 -8.81 17.85
CA LEU A 110 -20.49 -7.92 18.18
C LEU A 110 -21.65 -8.68 18.83
N ASN A 111 -22.05 -9.83 18.27
CA ASN A 111 -23.12 -10.67 18.83
C ASN A 111 -22.80 -11.25 20.21
N ARG A 112 -21.54 -11.21 20.68
CA ARG A 112 -21.15 -11.66 22.02
C ARG A 112 -21.17 -10.53 23.05
N LEU A 113 -21.24 -9.28 22.61
CA LEU A 113 -21.17 -8.08 23.46
C LEU A 113 -22.55 -7.44 23.70
N THR A 114 -23.56 -7.83 22.94
CA THR A 114 -24.99 -7.48 23.11
C THR A 114 -25.78 -8.69 23.56
#